data_AF-A0A6M0EPX8-F1
#
_entry.id   AF-A0A6M0EPX8-F1
#
_cell.length_a   1.000
_cell.length_b   1.000
_cell.length_c   1.000
_cell.angle_alpha   90.00
_cell.angle_beta   90.00
_cell.angle_gamma   90.00
#
_symmetry.space_group_name_H-M   'P 1'
#
loop_
_entity.id
_entity.type
_entity.pdbx_description
1 polymer ?
#
loop_
_entity_poly.entity_id
_entity_poly.type
_entity_poly.pdbx_seq_one_letter_code
_entity_poly.pdbx_strand_id
1 'polypeptide(L)'
;MVSVSDTAKLDFINCLNLEDIEHKIFDIYEQIEREGFVIIQAWDASKETFKGIAEFFGHIQNHPNADELGVIKVKPERKKKAEAYERFISKTSGNFWPHTDGVYLDGFCVLNDQVVRVKPPTFVMLQCVRPAQEGGVSTLVDTQKIFEKLWVQSPELMKIAIQPRTISHCAEKHFSSYSPLFEQLSEGRWRVRLRTDLMYIEPWAYSSVKHVIENYLHNPKVRKLHLLKEGQILIVDNYRMLHGRNEITFDVDDINKSRLLHKAWIWDASIDYLHSFRDVPPDPNSFKAFDMHHPLNINKPNKMPRPIKTGIYFQPKLEGLTYVQHQ
;
A
#
# COMPACT_ATOMS: atom_id res chain seq x y z
N MET A 1 -15.71 -6.34 -19.07
CA MET A 1 -14.30 -6.13 -19.41
C MET A 1 -14.08 -4.64 -19.57
N VAL A 2 -13.15 -4.05 -18.81
CA VAL A 2 -12.63 -2.71 -19.10
C VAL A 2 -11.73 -2.87 -20.32
N SER A 3 -12.07 -2.21 -21.42
CA SER A 3 -11.27 -2.24 -22.65
C SER A 3 -10.03 -1.34 -22.49
N VAL A 4 -8.96 -1.60 -23.24
CA VAL A 4 -7.76 -0.73 -23.22
C VAL A 4 -8.12 0.71 -23.62
N SER A 5 -9.18 0.90 -24.41
CA SER A 5 -9.76 2.21 -24.78
C SER A 5 -10.37 3.00 -23.62
N ASP A 6 -10.68 2.37 -22.48
CA ASP A 6 -11.23 3.05 -21.29
C ASP A 6 -10.15 3.55 -20.33
N THR A 7 -8.87 3.38 -20.67
CA THR A 7 -7.76 3.90 -19.87
C THR A 7 -7.60 5.40 -20.09
N ALA A 8 -7.81 6.18 -19.04
CA ALA A 8 -7.34 7.56 -19.04
C ALA A 8 -5.81 7.53 -19.17
N LYS A 9 -5.23 8.29 -20.09
CA LYS A 9 -3.79 8.53 -20.09
C LYS A 9 -3.48 9.33 -18.83
N LEU A 10 -3.00 8.65 -17.79
CA LEU A 10 -2.43 9.33 -16.64
C LEU A 10 -1.06 9.87 -17.06
N ASP A 11 -0.78 11.10 -16.68
CA ASP A 11 0.50 11.73 -16.94
C ASP A 11 1.62 10.99 -16.19
N PHE A 12 2.79 10.97 -16.80
CA PHE A 12 3.99 10.40 -16.21
C PHE A 12 5.17 11.36 -16.37
N ILE A 13 6.09 11.31 -15.41
CA ILE A 13 7.33 12.10 -15.43
C ILE A 13 8.41 11.25 -16.08
N ASN A 14 9.00 11.74 -17.17
CA ASN A 14 10.10 11.05 -17.84
C ASN A 14 11.42 11.38 -17.16
N CYS A 15 12.18 10.34 -16.79
CA CYS A 15 13.46 10.47 -16.12
C CYS A 15 14.55 9.70 -16.89
N LEU A 16 15.60 10.42 -17.31
CA LEU A 16 16.63 9.89 -18.22
C LEU A 16 17.75 9.14 -17.50
N ASN A 17 17.97 9.42 -16.22
CA ASN A 17 18.98 8.80 -15.35
C ASN A 17 18.69 9.18 -13.88
N LEU A 18 19.57 8.77 -12.96
CA LEU A 18 19.44 9.10 -11.53
C LEU A 18 19.58 10.60 -11.23
N GLU A 19 20.47 11.32 -11.92
CA GLU A 19 20.66 12.77 -11.75
C GLU A 19 19.39 13.54 -12.15
N ASP A 20 18.72 13.12 -13.21
CA ASP A 20 17.45 13.68 -13.65
C ASP A 20 16.31 13.41 -12.64
N ILE A 21 16.35 12.27 -11.92
CA ILE A 21 15.45 12.02 -10.78
C ILE A 21 15.73 13.02 -9.66
N GLU A 22 17.00 13.25 -9.31
CA GLU A 22 17.39 14.21 -8.27
C GLU A 22 16.89 15.63 -8.59
N HIS A 23 16.99 16.05 -9.85
CA HIS A 23 16.50 17.35 -10.29
C HIS A 23 14.97 17.47 -10.25
N LYS A 24 14.25 16.37 -10.50
CA LYS A 24 12.78 16.34 -10.57
C LYS A 24 12.10 15.88 -9.27
N ILE A 25 12.88 15.54 -8.23
CA ILE A 25 12.35 14.86 -7.05
C ILE A 25 11.29 15.68 -6.31
N PHE A 26 11.43 17.01 -6.29
CA PHE A 26 10.44 17.90 -5.68
C PHE A 26 9.11 17.89 -6.43
N ASP A 27 9.13 17.97 -7.76
CA ASP A 27 7.92 17.89 -8.60
C ASP A 27 7.23 16.53 -8.42
N ILE A 28 8.03 15.45 -8.36
CA ILE A 28 7.55 14.09 -8.10
C ILE A 28 6.84 14.02 -6.74
N TYR A 29 7.43 14.60 -5.69
CA TYR A 29 6.83 14.63 -4.36
C TYR A 29 5.54 15.45 -4.34
N GLU A 30 5.54 16.64 -4.93
CA GLU A 30 4.35 17.49 -5.01
C GLU A 30 3.20 16.80 -5.75
N GLN A 31 3.51 16.04 -6.80
CA GLN A 31 2.51 15.24 -7.50
C GLN A 31 1.93 14.14 -6.59
N ILE A 32 2.76 13.43 -5.82
CA ILE A 32 2.29 12.43 -4.85
C ILE A 32 1.42 13.08 -3.77
N GLU A 33 1.84 14.21 -3.20
CA GLU A 33 1.08 14.90 -2.15
C GLU A 33 -0.29 15.38 -2.66
N ARG A 34 -0.34 15.83 -3.91
CA ARG A 34 -1.58 16.28 -4.56
C ARG A 34 -2.49 15.11 -4.94
N GLU A 35 -1.96 14.11 -5.65
CA GLU A 35 -2.76 13.07 -6.30
C GLU A 35 -2.81 11.73 -5.54
N GLY A 36 -1.94 11.54 -4.54
CA GLY A 36 -1.72 10.28 -3.82
C GLY A 36 -0.85 9.26 -4.58
N PHE A 37 -0.43 9.56 -5.81
CA PHE A 37 0.42 8.68 -6.61
C PHE A 37 1.18 9.46 -7.68
N VAL A 38 2.19 8.83 -8.26
CA VAL A 38 2.90 9.30 -9.45
C VAL A 38 3.30 8.13 -10.32
N ILE A 39 3.42 8.38 -11.63
CA ILE A 39 4.00 7.43 -12.57
C ILE A 39 5.29 8.07 -13.11
N ILE A 40 6.39 7.33 -13.03
CA ILE A 40 7.68 7.71 -13.61
C ILE A 40 7.96 6.80 -14.79
N GLN A 41 8.37 7.35 -15.92
CA GLN A 41 9.04 6.58 -16.96
C GLN A 41 10.54 6.58 -16.66
N ALA A 42 11.08 5.43 -16.24
CA ALA A 42 12.51 5.27 -16.05
C ALA A 42 13.21 4.96 -17.38
N TRP A 43 14.53 5.17 -17.39
CA TRP A 43 15.39 4.94 -18.56
C TRP A 43 15.60 3.45 -18.90
N ASP A 44 15.39 2.57 -17.92
CA ASP A 44 15.38 1.12 -18.12
C ASP A 44 14.42 0.42 -17.14
N ALA A 45 14.25 -0.89 -17.33
CA ALA A 45 13.43 -1.76 -16.49
C ALA A 45 14.27 -2.64 -15.54
N SER A 46 15.52 -2.27 -15.27
CA SER A 46 16.41 -3.02 -14.39
C SER A 46 15.98 -2.89 -12.93
N LYS A 47 16.35 -3.90 -12.15
CA LYS A 47 16.06 -3.93 -10.71
C LYS A 47 16.91 -2.90 -9.96
N GLU A 48 18.12 -2.67 -10.44
CA GLU A 48 19.09 -1.71 -9.90
C GLU A 48 18.56 -0.28 -10.03
N THR A 49 18.02 0.07 -11.21
CA THR A 49 17.31 1.33 -11.44
C THR A 49 16.11 1.47 -10.51
N PHE A 50 15.28 0.43 -10.40
CA PHE A 50 14.11 0.44 -9.52
C PHE A 50 14.48 0.68 -8.05
N LYS A 51 15.47 -0.05 -7.54
CA LYS A 51 16.01 0.13 -6.20
C LYS A 51 16.59 1.54 -6.02
N GLY A 52 17.36 2.03 -6.99
CA GLY A 52 17.97 3.36 -6.96
C GLY A 52 16.93 4.47 -6.82
N ILE A 53 15.82 4.35 -7.57
CA ILE A 53 14.67 5.25 -7.48
C ILE A 53 13.94 5.07 -6.14
N ALA A 54 13.74 3.85 -5.67
CA ALA A 54 13.04 3.58 -4.41
C ALA A 54 13.71 4.22 -3.18
N GLU A 55 15.05 4.31 -3.17
CA GLU A 55 15.79 4.97 -2.09
C GLU A 55 15.53 6.47 -1.99
N PHE A 56 15.03 7.12 -3.05
CA PHE A 56 14.56 8.51 -2.97
C PHE A 56 13.22 8.66 -2.27
N PHE A 57 12.53 7.58 -1.89
CA PHE A 57 11.25 7.65 -1.18
C PHE A 57 11.36 7.25 0.29
N GLY A 58 12.52 6.72 0.69
CA GLY A 58 12.83 6.34 2.06
C GLY A 58 13.58 5.03 2.14
N HIS A 59 13.57 4.43 3.33
CA HIS A 59 14.17 3.12 3.54
C HIS A 59 13.27 2.02 2.96
N ILE A 60 13.87 1.03 2.30
CA ILE A 60 13.12 -0.10 1.76
C ILE A 60 12.75 -1.02 2.91
N GLN A 61 11.45 -1.13 3.20
CA GLN A 61 10.89 -2.06 4.17
C GLN A 61 10.97 -3.48 3.62
N ASN A 62 11.62 -4.38 4.36
CA ASN A 62 11.78 -5.74 3.90
C ASN A 62 10.45 -6.52 3.88
N HIS A 63 10.45 -7.59 3.09
CA HIS A 63 9.30 -8.47 2.92
C HIS A 63 9.77 -9.95 2.86
N PRO A 64 9.02 -10.91 3.42
CA PRO A 64 9.34 -12.34 3.37
C PRO A 64 9.75 -12.89 2.00
N ASN A 65 9.07 -12.41 0.96
CA ASN A 65 9.26 -12.79 -0.44
C ASN A 65 10.19 -11.85 -1.24
N ALA A 66 10.87 -10.90 -0.58
CA ALA A 66 11.83 -10.03 -1.24
C ALA A 66 13.20 -10.71 -1.40
N ASP A 67 13.97 -10.27 -2.38
CA ASP A 67 15.39 -10.61 -2.51
C ASP A 67 16.28 -9.73 -1.61
N GLU A 68 17.59 -9.88 -1.72
CA GLU A 68 18.58 -9.13 -0.95
C GLU A 68 18.54 -7.60 -1.15
N LEU A 69 17.85 -7.12 -2.20
CA LEU A 69 17.65 -5.70 -2.45
C LEU A 69 16.30 -5.19 -1.91
N GLY A 70 15.51 -6.05 -1.26
CA GLY A 70 14.17 -5.72 -0.79
C GLY A 70 13.13 -5.70 -1.91
N VAL A 71 13.46 -6.27 -3.07
CA VAL A 71 12.58 -6.27 -4.25
C VAL A 71 11.86 -7.61 -4.38
N ILE A 72 10.54 -7.54 -4.56
CA ILE A 72 9.67 -8.69 -4.78
C ILE A 72 9.40 -8.80 -6.27
N LYS A 73 9.55 -9.99 -6.84
CA LYS A 73 9.10 -10.29 -8.21
C LYS A 73 7.63 -10.65 -8.21
N VAL A 74 6.80 -9.83 -8.81
CA VAL A 74 5.36 -10.07 -8.95
C VAL A 74 5.08 -10.60 -10.35
N LYS A 75 4.69 -11.87 -10.41
CA LYS A 75 4.24 -12.54 -11.64
C LYS A 75 3.13 -13.54 -11.29
N PRO A 76 2.18 -13.80 -12.20
CA PRO A 76 1.21 -14.87 -12.00
C PRO A 76 1.89 -16.23 -11.81
N GLU A 77 1.37 -17.06 -10.90
CA GLU A 77 1.78 -18.46 -10.74
C GLU A 77 0.94 -19.40 -11.62
N ARG A 78 1.49 -20.58 -11.97
CA ARG A 78 0.77 -21.62 -12.75
C ARG A 78 -0.46 -22.12 -11.99
N LYS A 79 -1.57 -22.42 -12.69
CA LYS A 79 -2.86 -22.89 -12.09
C LYS A 79 -2.70 -23.96 -11.00
N LYS A 80 -1.93 -25.03 -11.23
CA LYS A 80 -1.68 -26.09 -10.22
C LYS A 80 -1.02 -25.60 -8.92
N LYS A 81 -0.22 -24.53 -8.98
CA LYS A 81 0.32 -23.86 -7.79
C LYS A 81 -0.66 -22.81 -7.26
N ALA A 82 -1.36 -22.10 -8.15
CA ALA A 82 -2.35 -21.10 -7.80
C ALA A 82 -3.54 -21.68 -7.01
N GLU A 83 -3.97 -22.92 -7.29
CA GLU A 83 -4.98 -23.65 -6.50
C GLU A 83 -4.53 -23.85 -5.04
N ALA A 84 -3.23 -24.14 -4.82
CA ALA A 84 -2.66 -24.17 -3.47
C ALA A 84 -2.56 -22.78 -2.82
N TYR A 85 -2.65 -21.71 -3.62
CA TYR A 85 -2.59 -20.30 -3.22
C TYR A 85 -3.92 -19.57 -3.45
N GLU A 86 -5.08 -20.23 -3.48
CA GLU A 86 -6.38 -19.55 -3.67
C GLU A 86 -6.60 -18.39 -2.67
N ARG A 87 -5.93 -18.45 -1.52
CA ARG A 87 -5.92 -17.42 -0.47
C ARG A 87 -5.09 -16.16 -0.80
N PHE A 88 -4.26 -16.18 -1.85
CA PHE A 88 -3.36 -15.07 -2.22
C PHE A 88 -3.62 -14.61 -3.65
N ILE A 89 -4.69 -13.83 -3.84
CA ILE A 89 -5.11 -13.28 -5.14
C ILE A 89 -3.96 -12.54 -5.85
N SER A 90 -3.07 -11.89 -5.10
CA SER A 90 -1.86 -11.24 -5.63
C SER A 90 -0.98 -12.12 -6.55
N LYS A 91 -1.01 -13.44 -6.36
CA LYS A 91 -0.22 -14.43 -7.12
C LYS A 91 -0.99 -15.12 -8.24
N THR A 92 -2.30 -14.88 -8.35
CA THR A 92 -3.13 -15.49 -9.39
C THR A 92 -3.21 -14.58 -10.62
N SER A 93 -3.82 -15.04 -11.71
CA SER A 93 -4.14 -14.18 -12.85
C SER A 93 -5.45 -13.40 -12.68
N GLY A 94 -6.22 -13.67 -11.61
CA GLY A 94 -7.54 -13.10 -11.38
C GLY A 94 -7.53 -11.58 -11.13
N ASN A 95 -8.72 -11.00 -11.07
CA ASN A 95 -8.90 -9.61 -10.67
C ASN A 95 -8.42 -9.40 -9.23
N PHE A 96 -7.59 -8.37 -9.02
CA PHE A 96 -7.17 -7.98 -7.69
C PHE A 96 -7.80 -6.64 -7.35
N TRP A 97 -8.86 -6.68 -6.53
CA TRP A 97 -9.66 -5.50 -6.19
C TRP A 97 -8.82 -4.42 -5.49
N PRO A 98 -9.22 -3.14 -5.58
CA PRO A 98 -8.54 -2.04 -4.90
C PRO A 98 -8.34 -2.32 -3.41
N HIS A 99 -7.09 -2.25 -2.95
CA HIS A 99 -6.64 -2.55 -1.59
C HIS A 99 -5.43 -1.67 -1.20
N THR A 100 -5.05 -1.72 0.07
CA THR A 100 -3.74 -1.30 0.57
C THR A 100 -2.87 -2.52 0.91
N ASP A 101 -1.56 -2.36 0.78
CA ASP A 101 -0.59 -3.42 1.03
C ASP A 101 -0.13 -3.39 2.49
N GLY A 102 0.25 -4.56 3.02
CA GLY A 102 0.74 -4.69 4.41
C GLY A 102 -0.32 -4.43 5.50
N VAL A 103 -1.62 -4.53 5.20
CA VAL A 103 -2.72 -4.24 6.15
C VAL A 103 -2.68 -5.05 7.46
N TYR A 104 -2.00 -6.19 7.46
CA TYR A 104 -1.82 -7.07 8.62
C TYR A 104 -0.64 -6.66 9.51
N LEU A 105 0.17 -5.69 9.07
CA LEU A 105 1.28 -5.16 9.87
C LEU A 105 0.73 -4.24 10.95
N ASP A 106 0.77 -4.76 12.18
CA ASP A 106 0.54 -4.01 13.40
C ASP A 106 1.22 -4.73 14.57
N GLY A 107 2.55 -4.63 14.62
CA GLY A 107 3.39 -5.35 15.58
C GLY A 107 4.56 -4.51 16.04
N PHE A 108 5.51 -5.15 16.71
CA PHE A 108 6.70 -4.49 17.23
C PHE A 108 7.95 -5.22 16.75
N CYS A 109 9.02 -4.47 16.55
CA CYS A 109 10.35 -5.00 16.29
C CYS A 109 11.41 -4.20 17.04
N VAL A 110 12.65 -4.71 17.07
CA VAL A 110 13.78 -4.03 17.72
C VAL A 110 14.67 -3.42 16.65
N LEU A 111 14.82 -2.10 16.68
CA LEU A 111 15.65 -1.33 15.77
C LEU A 111 16.61 -0.45 16.59
N ASN A 112 17.92 -0.64 16.42
CA ASN A 112 18.96 0.08 17.16
C ASN A 112 18.70 0.10 18.69
N ASP A 113 18.43 -1.08 19.25
CA ASP A 113 18.12 -1.30 20.68
C ASP A 113 16.83 -0.64 21.20
N GLN A 114 15.98 -0.12 20.29
CA GLN A 114 14.71 0.48 20.64
C GLN A 114 13.55 -0.36 20.08
N VAL A 115 12.49 -0.50 20.87
CA VAL A 115 11.25 -1.12 20.39
C VAL A 115 10.50 -0.11 19.53
N VAL A 116 10.20 -0.50 18.29
CA VAL A 116 9.48 0.34 17.33
C VAL A 116 8.25 -0.39 16.81
N ARG A 117 7.19 0.36 16.52
CA ARG A 117 5.98 -0.21 15.90
C ARG A 117 6.19 -0.45 14.41
N VAL A 118 5.97 -1.68 13.97
CA VAL A 118 5.93 -2.05 12.55
C VAL A 118 4.54 -1.76 11.99
N LYS A 119 4.49 -0.88 11.01
CA LYS A 119 3.27 -0.42 10.34
C LYS A 119 3.21 -0.94 8.90
N PRO A 120 2.05 -0.85 8.23
CA PRO A 120 1.98 -1.00 6.78
C PRO A 120 2.93 0.00 6.11
N PRO A 121 3.48 -0.33 4.93
CA PRO A 121 4.40 0.56 4.23
C PRO A 121 3.73 1.87 3.87
N THR A 122 4.49 2.96 3.91
CA THR A 122 4.00 4.29 3.52
C THR A 122 3.81 4.37 2.01
N PHE A 123 4.77 3.83 1.25
CA PHE A 123 4.64 3.72 -0.20
C PHE A 123 4.74 2.29 -0.68
N VAL A 124 4.00 2.02 -1.74
CA VAL A 124 4.14 0.82 -2.57
C VAL A 124 4.61 1.25 -3.94
N MET A 125 5.71 0.68 -4.40
CA MET A 125 6.28 0.96 -5.71
C MET A 125 6.18 -0.26 -6.60
N LEU A 126 5.78 -0.07 -7.85
CA LEU A 126 5.60 -1.12 -8.85
C LEU A 126 6.25 -0.73 -10.18
N GLN A 127 7.39 -1.32 -10.52
CA GLN A 127 8.01 -1.17 -11.85
C GLN A 127 7.52 -2.26 -12.78
N CYS A 128 7.07 -1.88 -13.96
CA CYS A 128 6.76 -2.83 -15.02
C CYS A 128 8.04 -3.23 -15.77
N VAL A 129 8.42 -4.49 -15.63
CA VAL A 129 9.51 -5.11 -16.41
C VAL A 129 8.97 -5.66 -17.71
N ARG A 130 7.80 -6.27 -17.65
CA ARG A 130 7.08 -6.73 -18.84
C ARG A 130 5.58 -6.57 -18.63
N PRO A 131 4.86 -5.87 -19.54
CA PRO A 131 3.42 -5.73 -19.44
C PRO A 131 2.71 -7.08 -19.64
N ALA A 132 1.44 -7.14 -19.24
CA ALA A 132 0.58 -8.25 -19.66
C ALA A 132 0.29 -8.12 -21.16
N GLN A 133 0.11 -9.25 -21.85
CA GLN A 133 -0.38 -9.25 -23.24
C GLN A 133 -1.80 -8.70 -23.30
N GLU A 134 -2.66 -9.14 -22.38
CA GLU A 134 -4.03 -8.68 -22.22
C GLU A 134 -4.38 -8.52 -20.74
N GLY A 135 -5.14 -7.47 -20.43
CA GLY A 135 -5.50 -7.14 -19.05
C GLY A 135 -4.33 -6.60 -18.23
N GLY A 136 -4.32 -6.87 -16.92
CA GLY A 136 -3.32 -6.35 -15.99
C GLY A 136 -3.30 -4.81 -15.83
N VAL A 137 -4.35 -4.12 -16.24
CA VAL A 137 -4.56 -2.67 -16.10
C VAL A 137 -4.61 -2.32 -14.61
N SER A 138 -3.70 -1.45 -14.17
CA SER A 138 -3.67 -0.97 -12.80
C SER A 138 -4.91 -0.12 -12.51
N THR A 139 -5.49 -0.30 -11.33
CA THR A 139 -6.61 0.50 -10.82
C THR A 139 -6.13 1.30 -9.62
N LEU A 140 -6.53 2.57 -9.54
CA LEU A 140 -6.22 3.49 -8.44
C LEU A 140 -7.52 4.13 -7.96
N VAL A 141 -7.72 4.20 -6.64
CA VAL A 141 -8.85 4.91 -6.01
C VAL A 141 -8.32 5.83 -4.94
N ASP A 142 -8.61 7.13 -5.08
CA ASP A 142 -8.24 8.14 -4.10
C ASP A 142 -9.25 8.18 -2.96
N THR A 143 -8.82 7.75 -1.77
CA THR A 143 -9.72 7.69 -0.61
C THR A 143 -9.82 9.01 0.14
N GLN A 144 -8.99 10.03 -0.14
CA GLN A 144 -9.14 11.36 0.45
C GLN A 144 -10.54 11.92 0.20
N LYS A 145 -10.94 11.95 -1.08
CA LYS A 145 -12.27 12.46 -1.49
C LYS A 145 -13.42 11.61 -0.96
N ILE A 146 -13.19 10.31 -0.83
CA ILE A 146 -14.19 9.38 -0.28
C ILE A 146 -14.36 9.61 1.22
N PHE A 147 -13.25 9.76 1.95
CA PHE A 147 -13.23 10.07 3.37
C PHE A 147 -13.98 11.37 3.65
N GLU A 148 -13.64 12.45 2.94
CA GLU A 148 -14.34 13.75 3.05
C GLU A 148 -15.84 13.61 2.79
N LYS A 149 -16.21 12.89 1.73
CA LYS A 149 -17.61 12.67 1.37
C LYS A 149 -18.35 11.88 2.44
N LEU A 150 -17.76 10.79 2.95
CA LEU A 150 -18.35 9.97 4.01
C LEU A 150 -18.52 10.78 5.29
N TRP A 151 -17.52 11.58 5.66
CA TRP A 151 -17.57 12.42 6.84
C TRP A 151 -18.74 13.41 6.82
N VAL A 152 -18.98 14.05 5.68
CA VAL A 152 -20.04 15.07 5.54
C VAL A 152 -21.41 14.46 5.24
N GLN A 153 -21.48 13.51 4.31
CA GLN A 153 -22.76 13.03 3.75
C GLN A 153 -23.26 11.74 4.41
N SER A 154 -22.41 11.01 5.12
CA SER A 154 -22.77 9.74 5.76
C SER A 154 -22.07 9.57 7.12
N PRO A 155 -22.23 10.54 8.05
CA PRO A 155 -21.51 10.56 9.31
C PRO A 155 -21.74 9.30 10.15
N GLU A 156 -22.91 8.67 10.09
CA GLU A 156 -23.17 7.41 10.81
C GLU A 156 -22.33 6.23 10.30
N LEU A 157 -22.13 6.13 8.98
CA LEU A 157 -21.23 5.13 8.41
C LEU A 157 -19.78 5.44 8.80
N MET A 158 -19.42 6.73 8.80
CA MET A 158 -18.08 7.17 9.16
C MET A 158 -17.76 6.89 10.63
N LYS A 159 -18.69 7.13 11.55
CA LYS A 159 -18.56 6.79 12.98
C LYS A 159 -18.17 5.34 13.18
N ILE A 160 -18.77 4.43 12.42
CA ILE A 160 -18.47 2.99 12.45
C ILE A 160 -17.10 2.71 11.80
N ALA A 161 -16.85 3.26 10.62
CA ALA A 161 -15.62 3.01 9.86
C ALA A 161 -14.33 3.43 10.59
N ILE A 162 -14.40 4.39 11.51
CA ILE A 162 -13.27 4.86 12.33
C ILE A 162 -13.13 4.15 13.67
N GLN A 163 -14.08 3.29 14.08
CA GLN A 163 -13.97 2.62 15.37
C GLN A 163 -12.85 1.57 15.36
N PRO A 164 -12.06 1.46 16.44
CA PRO A 164 -11.14 0.35 16.64
C PRO A 164 -11.86 -1.00 16.53
N ARG A 165 -11.10 -2.02 16.12
CA ARG A 165 -11.60 -3.40 15.98
C ARG A 165 -12.74 -3.58 14.99
N THR A 166 -13.02 -2.62 14.12
CA THR A 166 -14.03 -2.75 13.05
C THR A 166 -13.66 -3.86 12.06
N ILE A 167 -12.38 -3.93 11.68
CA ILE A 167 -11.84 -4.94 10.79
C ILE A 167 -10.68 -5.67 11.45
N SER A 168 -10.58 -6.96 11.14
CA SER A 168 -9.45 -7.80 11.48
C SER A 168 -8.79 -8.30 10.20
N HIS A 169 -7.46 -8.21 10.10
CA HIS A 169 -6.72 -8.86 9.02
C HIS A 169 -5.92 -10.04 9.56
N CYS A 170 -6.03 -11.18 8.90
CA CYS A 170 -5.26 -12.38 9.21
C CYS A 170 -4.47 -12.81 7.98
N ALA A 171 -3.14 -12.85 8.09
CA ALA A 171 -2.26 -13.18 6.99
C ALA A 171 -1.03 -13.94 7.49
N GLU A 172 -0.62 -14.93 6.70
CA GLU A 172 0.61 -15.70 6.91
C GLU A 172 0.74 -16.30 8.33
N LYS A 173 1.79 -15.93 9.07
CA LYS A 173 2.09 -16.38 10.43
C LYS A 173 1.84 -15.28 11.47
N HIS A 174 1.28 -14.15 11.07
CA HIS A 174 1.04 -13.03 11.97
C HIS A 174 -0.23 -13.27 12.79
N PHE A 175 -0.24 -12.73 14.01
CA PHE A 175 -1.48 -12.61 14.78
C PHE A 175 -2.46 -11.71 14.02
N SER A 176 -3.76 -11.88 14.29
CA SER A 176 -4.78 -11.01 13.72
C SER A 176 -4.53 -9.56 14.15
N SER A 177 -4.33 -8.68 13.18
CA SER A 177 -4.30 -7.24 13.43
C SER A 177 -5.74 -6.72 13.52
N TYR A 178 -6.03 -5.88 14.51
CA TYR A 178 -7.33 -5.23 14.67
C TYR A 178 -7.18 -3.76 14.29
N SER A 179 -8.05 -3.26 13.43
CA SER A 179 -7.97 -1.86 13.02
C SER A 179 -9.35 -1.29 12.66
N PRO A 180 -9.48 0.05 12.65
CA PRO A 180 -10.52 0.71 11.88
C PRO A 180 -10.33 0.51 10.37
N LEU A 181 -11.39 0.74 9.59
CA LEU A 181 -11.26 0.88 8.13
C LEU A 181 -10.50 2.17 7.77
N PHE A 182 -10.80 3.26 8.49
CA PHE A 182 -10.06 4.51 8.45
C PHE A 182 -9.45 4.79 9.81
N GLU A 183 -8.13 4.72 9.90
CA GLU A 183 -7.39 4.83 11.15
C GLU A 183 -6.76 6.21 11.26
N GLN A 184 -6.99 6.88 12.40
CA GLN A 184 -6.32 8.13 12.71
C GLN A 184 -4.87 7.86 13.12
N LEU A 185 -3.94 8.58 12.51
CA LEU A 185 -2.51 8.60 12.81
C LEU A 185 -2.17 9.85 13.64
N SER A 186 -0.90 10.00 13.99
CA SER A 186 -0.38 11.24 14.59
C SER A 186 -0.68 12.48 13.74
N GLU A 187 -0.73 13.65 14.39
CA GLU A 187 -0.88 14.96 13.74
C GLU A 187 -2.18 15.16 12.93
N GLY A 188 -3.22 14.35 13.22
CA GLY A 188 -4.53 14.48 12.56
C GLY A 188 -4.57 13.94 11.13
N ARG A 189 -3.54 13.20 10.72
CA ARG A 189 -3.51 12.44 9.48
C ARG A 189 -4.32 11.14 9.63
N TRP A 190 -4.87 10.62 8.54
CA TRP A 190 -5.57 9.33 8.51
C TRP A 190 -4.95 8.37 7.50
N ARG A 191 -5.20 7.08 7.67
CA ARG A 191 -4.94 6.06 6.65
C ARG A 191 -6.14 5.15 6.43
N VAL A 192 -6.22 4.55 5.25
CA VAL A 192 -7.16 3.47 4.95
C VAL A 192 -6.48 2.11 5.04
N ARG A 193 -7.12 1.15 5.73
CA ARG A 193 -6.70 -0.25 5.76
C ARG A 193 -7.77 -1.11 5.12
N LEU A 194 -7.53 -1.57 3.89
CA LEU A 194 -8.50 -2.40 3.18
C LEU A 194 -7.79 -3.48 2.39
N ARG A 195 -8.10 -4.75 2.69
CA ARG A 195 -7.75 -5.86 1.81
C ARG A 195 -8.75 -7.01 1.96
N THR A 196 -9.73 -7.07 1.06
CA THR A 196 -10.92 -7.90 1.22
C THR A 196 -10.66 -9.41 1.19
N ASP A 197 -9.55 -9.88 0.61
CA ASP A 197 -9.15 -11.30 0.60
C ASP A 197 -8.63 -11.81 1.95
N LEU A 198 -8.23 -10.90 2.86
CA LEU A 198 -7.63 -11.22 4.16
C LEU A 198 -8.41 -10.61 5.34
N MET A 199 -9.54 -9.98 5.07
CA MET A 199 -10.29 -9.17 6.01
C MET A 199 -11.48 -9.94 6.59
N TYR A 200 -11.70 -9.76 7.88
CA TYR A 200 -12.88 -10.17 8.63
C TYR A 200 -13.49 -8.92 9.29
N ILE A 201 -14.80 -8.83 9.37
CA ILE A 201 -15.52 -7.66 9.89
C ILE A 201 -16.32 -8.09 11.12
N GLU A 202 -16.30 -7.28 12.17
CA GLU A 202 -17.14 -7.52 13.33
C GLU A 202 -18.65 -7.46 12.97
N PRO A 203 -19.50 -8.33 13.56
CA PRO A 203 -20.92 -8.39 13.19
C PRO A 203 -21.66 -7.06 13.30
N TRP A 204 -21.36 -6.25 14.32
CA TRP A 204 -21.98 -4.95 14.55
C TRP A 204 -21.61 -3.91 13.48
N ALA A 205 -20.46 -4.08 12.81
CA ALA A 205 -19.96 -3.17 11.79
C ALA A 205 -20.25 -3.63 10.35
N TYR A 206 -20.64 -4.90 10.17
CA TYR A 206 -20.70 -5.57 8.87
C TYR A 206 -21.48 -4.79 7.80
N SER A 207 -22.71 -4.37 8.09
CA SER A 207 -23.55 -3.67 7.12
C SER A 207 -22.94 -2.35 6.65
N SER A 208 -22.37 -1.58 7.59
CA SER A 208 -21.77 -0.29 7.31
C SER A 208 -20.46 -0.41 6.53
N VAL A 209 -19.57 -1.30 6.95
CA VAL A 209 -18.30 -1.54 6.27
C VAL A 209 -18.53 -2.09 4.87
N LYS A 210 -19.44 -3.07 4.72
CA LYS A 210 -19.83 -3.58 3.41
C LYS A 210 -20.37 -2.48 2.51
N HIS A 211 -21.27 -1.63 3.03
CA HIS A 211 -21.81 -0.51 2.28
C HIS A 211 -20.71 0.46 1.80
N VAL A 212 -19.78 0.83 2.68
CA VAL A 212 -18.64 1.70 2.33
C VAL A 212 -17.77 1.06 1.24
N ILE A 213 -17.44 -0.22 1.37
CA ILE A 213 -16.61 -0.93 0.40
C ILE A 213 -17.31 -0.98 -0.96
N GLU A 214 -18.54 -1.47 -1.02
CA GLU A 214 -19.22 -1.72 -2.31
C GLU A 214 -19.62 -0.42 -3.02
N ASN A 215 -20.11 0.58 -2.29
CA ASN A 215 -20.70 1.79 -2.89
C ASN A 215 -19.71 2.94 -3.06
N TYR A 216 -18.61 2.95 -2.30
CA TYR A 216 -17.61 4.00 -2.34
C TYR A 216 -16.25 3.48 -2.82
N LEU A 217 -15.61 2.58 -2.07
CA LEU A 217 -14.21 2.20 -2.31
C LEU A 217 -14.02 1.35 -3.58
N HIS A 218 -14.98 0.46 -3.87
CA HIS A 218 -14.99 -0.37 -5.07
C HIS A 218 -15.89 0.20 -6.17
N ASN A 219 -16.41 1.41 -6.03
CA ASN A 219 -17.23 2.03 -7.05
C ASN A 219 -16.42 2.23 -8.35
N PRO A 220 -16.85 1.69 -9.51
CA PRO A 220 -16.10 1.84 -10.76
C PRO A 220 -15.92 3.30 -11.20
N LYS A 221 -16.83 4.19 -10.83
CA LYS A 221 -16.83 5.61 -11.27
C LYS A 221 -15.70 6.45 -10.66
N VAL A 222 -15.11 6.00 -9.55
CA VAL A 222 -14.02 6.72 -8.87
C VAL A 222 -12.64 6.15 -9.20
N ARG A 223 -12.58 5.14 -10.07
CA ARG A 223 -11.34 4.46 -10.44
C ARG A 223 -10.61 5.24 -11.52
N LYS A 224 -9.33 5.52 -11.27
CA LYS A 224 -8.35 5.88 -12.30
C LYS A 224 -7.72 4.57 -12.80
N LEU A 225 -7.55 4.44 -14.11
CA LEU A 225 -7.07 3.22 -14.76
C LEU A 225 -5.83 3.53 -15.59
N HIS A 226 -4.80 2.71 -15.47
CA HIS A 226 -3.56 2.88 -16.24
C HIS A 226 -2.89 1.55 -16.54
N LEU A 227 -2.57 1.30 -17.80
CA LEU A 227 -1.76 0.15 -18.19
C LEU A 227 -0.28 0.53 -18.15
N LEU A 228 0.45 -0.03 -17.17
CA LEU A 228 1.89 0.21 -17.05
C LEU A 228 2.63 -0.40 -18.24
N LYS A 229 3.50 0.42 -18.84
CA LYS A 229 4.44 0.01 -19.89
C LYS A 229 5.80 -0.35 -19.29
N GLU A 230 6.61 -1.07 -20.04
CA GLU A 230 7.98 -1.38 -19.65
C GLU A 230 8.77 -0.12 -19.24
N GLY A 231 9.49 -0.22 -18.12
CA GLY A 231 10.22 0.90 -17.51
C GLY A 231 9.36 1.87 -16.71
N GLN A 232 8.03 1.81 -16.79
CA GLN A 232 7.17 2.65 -15.95
C GLN A 232 7.14 2.15 -14.51
N ILE A 233 7.25 3.09 -13.57
CA ILE A 233 7.18 2.87 -12.12
C ILE A 233 5.96 3.61 -11.59
N LEU A 234 4.99 2.87 -11.06
CA LEU A 234 3.88 3.43 -10.30
C LEU A 234 4.28 3.49 -8.82
N ILE A 235 4.20 4.68 -8.23
CA ILE A 235 4.48 4.94 -6.82
C ILE A 235 3.18 5.41 -6.19
N VAL A 236 2.75 4.71 -5.14
CA VAL A 236 1.45 4.91 -4.51
C VAL A 236 1.64 5.24 -3.05
N ASP A 237 1.04 6.34 -2.59
CA ASP A 237 0.83 6.59 -1.16
C ASP A 237 -0.16 5.54 -0.63
N ASN A 238 0.38 4.52 0.01
CA ASN A 238 -0.37 3.37 0.47
C ASN A 238 -1.24 3.68 1.70
N TYR A 239 -1.13 4.88 2.28
CA TYR A 239 -2.01 5.31 3.36
C TYR A 239 -3.27 6.01 2.83
N ARG A 240 -3.21 6.57 1.62
CA ARG A 240 -4.32 7.31 0.97
C ARG A 240 -4.97 6.54 -0.18
N MET A 241 -4.18 5.88 -1.01
CA MET A 241 -4.67 5.31 -2.26
C MET A 241 -4.93 3.82 -2.12
N LEU A 242 -6.07 3.36 -2.62
CA LEU A 242 -6.23 1.95 -2.94
C LEU A 242 -5.64 1.68 -4.32
N HIS A 243 -4.97 0.54 -4.48
CA HIS A 243 -4.46 0.09 -5.76
C HIS A 243 -4.91 -1.35 -6.04
N GLY A 244 -4.95 -1.73 -7.31
CA GLY A 244 -5.36 -3.05 -7.74
C GLY A 244 -5.06 -3.28 -9.21
N ARG A 245 -5.62 -4.35 -9.78
CA ARG A 245 -5.55 -4.60 -11.22
C ARG A 245 -6.73 -5.44 -11.69
N ASN A 246 -7.11 -5.30 -12.95
CA ASN A 246 -8.00 -6.28 -13.57
C ASN A 246 -7.27 -7.62 -13.81
N GLU A 247 -8.06 -8.61 -14.22
CA GLU A 247 -7.56 -9.92 -14.60
C GLU A 247 -6.49 -9.83 -15.69
N ILE A 248 -5.57 -10.79 -15.67
CA ILE A 248 -4.52 -10.95 -16.69
C ILE A 248 -4.89 -12.18 -17.50
N THR A 249 -5.04 -12.02 -18.81
CA THR A 249 -5.12 -13.15 -19.72
C THR A 249 -3.70 -13.52 -20.15
N PHE A 250 -3.37 -14.81 -20.12
CA PHE A 250 -2.07 -15.30 -20.57
C PHE A 250 -2.25 -16.43 -21.56
N ASP A 251 -1.31 -16.54 -22.49
CA ASP A 251 -1.11 -17.76 -23.26
C ASP A 251 -0.56 -18.83 -22.31
N VAL A 252 -1.28 -19.94 -22.15
CA VAL A 252 -1.01 -21.01 -21.18
C VAL A 252 0.35 -21.67 -21.42
N ASP A 253 0.89 -21.49 -22.63
CA ASP A 253 2.07 -22.19 -23.13
C ASP A 253 3.40 -21.48 -22.87
N ASP A 254 3.41 -20.20 -22.43
CA ASP A 254 4.68 -19.50 -22.11
C ASP A 254 4.59 -18.53 -20.91
N ILE A 255 4.78 -19.07 -19.71
CA ILE A 255 4.88 -18.28 -18.46
C ILE A 255 6.03 -17.27 -18.49
N ASN A 256 7.06 -17.52 -19.29
CA ASN A 256 8.18 -16.61 -19.47
C ASN A 256 7.83 -15.46 -20.41
N LYS A 257 6.57 -15.32 -20.86
CA LYS A 257 6.01 -14.11 -21.49
C LYS A 257 4.93 -13.42 -20.64
N SER A 258 4.59 -13.97 -19.48
CA SER A 258 3.58 -13.39 -18.57
C SER A 258 4.01 -12.04 -17.96
N ARG A 259 3.07 -11.22 -17.50
CA ARG A 259 3.37 -9.94 -16.84
C ARG A 259 4.40 -10.11 -15.72
N LEU A 260 5.38 -9.22 -15.68
CA LEU A 260 6.41 -9.19 -14.63
C LEU A 260 6.53 -7.77 -14.09
N LEU A 261 6.38 -7.63 -12.76
CA LEU A 261 6.68 -6.40 -12.04
C LEU A 261 7.77 -6.63 -10.98
N HIS A 262 8.55 -5.59 -10.72
CA HIS A 262 9.25 -5.44 -9.44
C HIS A 262 8.35 -4.67 -8.47
N LYS A 263 8.33 -5.09 -7.20
CA LYS A 263 7.62 -4.41 -6.13
C LYS A 263 8.57 -4.11 -4.97
N ALA A 264 8.46 -2.91 -4.40
CA ALA A 264 9.14 -2.54 -3.16
C ALA A 264 8.14 -1.88 -2.21
N TRP A 265 8.37 -2.08 -0.92
CA TRP A 265 7.68 -1.41 0.17
C TRP A 265 8.62 -0.38 0.77
N ILE A 266 8.09 0.82 1.05
CA ILE A 266 8.86 1.88 1.70
C ILE A 266 8.41 2.03 3.13
N TRP A 267 9.38 1.98 4.04
CA TRP A 267 9.21 2.05 5.48
C TRP A 267 8.59 3.38 5.92
N ASP A 268 7.70 3.32 6.91
CA ASP A 268 7.19 4.52 7.57
C ASP A 268 8.22 5.08 8.55
N ALA A 269 8.86 6.18 8.16
CA ALA A 269 9.85 6.88 8.99
C ALA A 269 9.24 7.66 10.16
N SER A 270 7.90 7.74 10.28
CA SER A 270 7.26 8.19 11.53
C SER A 270 7.40 7.10 12.58
N ILE A 271 8.55 7.10 13.26
CA ILE A 271 8.88 6.08 14.25
C ILE A 271 8.06 6.35 15.52
N ASP A 272 7.14 5.42 15.81
CA ASP A 272 6.49 5.33 17.12
C ASP A 272 7.42 4.52 18.02
N TYR A 273 8.38 5.20 18.65
CA TYR A 273 9.21 4.57 19.68
C TYR A 273 8.34 4.20 20.87
N LEU A 274 8.46 2.96 21.32
CA LEU A 274 7.75 2.46 22.49
C LEU A 274 8.71 2.41 23.66
N HIS A 275 8.31 3.04 24.76
CA HIS A 275 9.04 2.96 26.01
C HIS A 275 8.62 1.72 26.78
N SER A 276 9.60 0.91 27.16
CA SER A 276 9.37 -0.16 28.13
C SER A 276 8.94 0.46 29.46
N PHE A 277 7.87 -0.07 30.06
CA PHE A 277 7.43 0.35 31.39
C PHE A 277 8.47 0.02 32.48
N ARG A 278 9.26 -1.03 32.25
CA ARG A 278 10.39 -1.42 33.11
C ARG A 278 11.69 -1.25 32.35
N ASP A 279 12.76 -0.92 33.06
CA ASP A 279 14.14 -0.86 32.53
C ASP A 279 14.73 -2.26 32.31
N VAL A 280 13.99 -3.10 31.59
CA VAL A 280 14.41 -4.45 31.21
C VAL A 280 14.43 -4.50 29.68
N PRO A 281 15.53 -4.99 29.07
CA PRO A 281 15.58 -5.17 27.63
C PRO A 281 14.43 -6.05 27.14
N PRO A 282 13.83 -5.71 25.99
CA PRO A 282 12.72 -6.46 25.44
C PRO A 282 13.21 -7.85 24.99
N ASP A 283 12.48 -8.93 25.29
CA ASP A 283 12.88 -10.30 24.84
C ASP A 283 12.83 -10.37 23.31
N PRO A 284 13.98 -10.53 22.61
CA PRO A 284 14.01 -10.52 21.15
C PRO A 284 13.10 -11.57 20.52
N ASN A 285 12.85 -12.69 21.21
CA ASN A 285 11.98 -13.74 20.70
C ASN A 285 10.52 -13.28 20.53
N SER A 286 10.09 -12.30 21.32
CA SER A 286 8.73 -11.74 21.26
C SER A 286 8.48 -10.94 19.98
N PHE A 287 9.53 -10.54 19.26
CA PHE A 287 9.45 -9.65 18.09
C PHE A 287 9.79 -10.33 16.76
N LYS A 288 10.32 -11.56 16.81
CA LYS A 288 10.76 -12.34 15.63
C LYS A 288 9.76 -12.40 14.49
N ALA A 289 8.46 -12.38 14.78
CA ALA A 289 7.41 -12.40 13.77
C ALA A 289 7.44 -11.16 12.85
N PHE A 290 8.00 -10.04 13.30
CA PHE A 290 8.05 -8.78 12.57
C PHE A 290 9.48 -8.35 12.17
N ASP A 291 10.53 -9.00 12.69
CA ASP A 291 11.92 -8.71 12.33
C ASP A 291 12.19 -8.80 10.81
N MET A 292 11.47 -9.70 10.12
CA MET A 292 11.57 -9.85 8.66
C MET A 292 11.07 -8.65 7.86
N HIS A 293 10.40 -7.69 8.52
CA HIS A 293 9.94 -6.44 7.94
C HIS A 293 10.85 -5.25 8.27
N HIS A 294 12.05 -5.51 8.82
CA HIS A 294 13.02 -4.45 9.07
C HIS A 294 13.40 -3.69 7.79
N PRO A 295 13.61 -2.37 7.88
CA PRO A 295 14.16 -1.60 6.78
C PRO A 295 15.61 -2.04 6.47
N LEU A 296 15.88 -2.44 5.22
CA LEU A 296 17.17 -3.03 4.80
C LEU A 296 18.34 -2.03 4.83
N ASN A 297 18.04 -0.75 4.67
CA ASN A 297 19.03 0.31 4.50
C ASN A 297 18.92 1.40 5.57
N ILE A 298 18.40 1.07 6.75
CA ILE A 298 18.22 2.04 7.85
C ILE A 298 19.51 2.73 8.29
N ASN A 299 20.65 2.03 8.19
CA ASN A 299 21.95 2.58 8.57
C ASN A 299 22.56 3.48 7.48
N LYS A 300 21.98 3.55 6.29
CA LYS A 300 22.43 4.44 5.21
C LYS A 300 21.70 5.77 5.33
N PRO A 301 22.33 6.91 5.01
CA PRO A 301 21.62 8.18 4.90
C PRO A 301 20.44 8.04 3.93
N ASN A 302 19.28 8.56 4.33
CA ASN A 302 18.12 8.61 3.48
C ASN A 302 18.40 9.59 2.31
N LYS A 303 18.04 9.21 1.07
CA LYS A 303 18.18 10.09 -0.11
C LYS A 303 16.99 11.05 -0.28
N MET A 304 15.97 10.95 0.57
CA MET A 304 14.87 11.91 0.59
C MET A 304 15.38 13.31 0.97
N PRO A 305 15.23 14.32 0.10
CA PRO A 305 15.62 15.69 0.44
C PRO A 305 14.68 16.34 1.47
N ARG A 306 13.43 15.87 1.56
CA ARG A 306 12.44 16.27 2.56
C ARG A 306 11.42 15.16 2.83
N PRO A 307 10.74 15.16 3.99
CA PRO A 307 9.57 14.31 4.19
C PRO A 307 8.46 14.60 3.15
N ILE A 308 7.70 13.57 2.78
CA ILE A 308 6.54 13.66 1.89
C ILE A 308 5.27 13.61 2.75
N LYS A 309 4.31 14.49 2.49
CA LYS A 309 3.00 14.46 3.13
C LYS A 309 2.17 13.31 2.57
N THR A 310 2.10 12.22 3.33
CA THR A 310 1.34 11.01 2.97
C THR A 310 0.07 10.88 3.77
N GLY A 311 -0.81 9.93 3.41
CA GLY A 311 -2.08 9.69 4.04
C GLY A 311 -3.15 10.73 3.69
N ILE A 312 -4.26 10.63 4.40
CA ILE A 312 -5.43 11.49 4.23
C ILE A 312 -5.30 12.66 5.20
N TYR A 313 -5.37 13.90 4.70
CA TYR A 313 -5.34 15.11 5.51
C TYR A 313 -6.75 15.65 5.64
N PHE A 314 -7.33 15.50 6.81
CA PHE A 314 -8.65 16.05 7.09
C PHE A 314 -8.74 16.42 8.57
N GLN A 315 -8.87 17.72 8.83
CA GLN A 315 -9.17 18.21 10.17
C GLN A 315 -10.67 18.48 10.27
N PRO A 316 -11.44 17.62 10.94
CA PRO A 316 -12.85 17.88 11.14
C PRO A 316 -13.02 19.14 12.00
N LYS A 317 -13.90 20.05 11.59
CA LYS A 317 -14.51 20.97 12.55
C LYS A 317 -15.43 20.11 13.42
N LEU A 318 -14.98 19.78 14.63
CA LEU A 318 -15.76 19.02 15.61
C LEU A 318 -16.91 19.88 16.12
N GLU A 319 -18.05 19.86 15.43
CA GLU A 319 -19.34 20.15 16.06
C GLU A 319 -20.10 18.82 16.21
N GLY A 320 -20.21 18.32 17.44
CA GLY A 320 -21.23 17.33 17.81
C GLY A 320 -20.89 15.83 17.72
N LEU A 321 -19.65 15.41 17.49
CA LEU A 321 -19.28 13.98 17.53
C LEU A 321 -18.47 13.65 18.80
N THR A 322 -19.17 13.36 19.89
CA THR A 322 -18.56 12.75 21.09
C THR A 322 -18.23 11.29 20.82
N TYR A 323 -16.98 10.89 21.08
CA TYR A 323 -16.62 9.48 21.23
C TYR A 323 -17.59 8.82 22.22
N VAL A 324 -18.28 7.77 21.79
CA VAL A 324 -19.03 6.93 22.73
C VAL A 324 -17.98 6.13 23.50
N GLN A 325 -17.59 6.65 24.66
CA GLN A 325 -16.95 5.83 25.69
C GLN A 325 -18.02 4.86 26.19
N HIS A 326 -17.92 3.59 25.82
CA HIS A 326 -18.67 2.56 26.51
C HIS A 326 -18.13 2.45 27.93
N GLN A 327 -19.00 2.73 28.92
CA GLN A 327 -18.76 2.49 30.34
C GLN A 327 -18.66 0.99 30.64
#